data_AF-A0A3M1PF71-F1
#
_entry.id   AF-A0A3M1PF71-F1
#
_cell.length_a   1.000
_cell.length_b   1.000
_cell.length_c   1.000
_cell.angle_alpha   90.00
_cell.angle_beta   90.00
_cell.angle_gamma   90.00
#
_symmetry.space_group_name_H-M   'P 1'
#
loop_
_entity.id
_entity.type
_entity.pdbx_description
1 polymer ?
#
loop_
_entity_poly.entity_id
_entity_poly.type
_entity_poly.pdbx_seq_one_letter_code
_entity_poly.pdbx_strand_id
1 'polypeptide(L)'
;MAREFLADAADASPGSVRLLVSPPPPKQRRWLGTLLATVLWLGSGSLVTMAGCTAFWMIVNPGRVNWLSWTLPEWNREAFIRDDTPRSWSTIQTEAVQQNLTLGAPLLTAAPGKSAGKTSLVLLPVLAPQPRCNATAACLQLVELRAYHLETALEKGERLSSETRLQLGDRLQVSGPPEYGVVSLLAGGTPAGQGSTRRLPLHQIQPIEGTAPRLGGWFLLSGEQRRGNQAIAYGHIGYYDAAQRRIRLLLPWTSLAQRPRWQAVTGDDAPELVLDQTIGLEPRFTVYQIKPPESGGLLRLEPIALAQPPFPSQSLENALFLARSGLWSAARAWLEGYKTRNPNTWNAAAQAQLDVVAMHAAATRAQADRDRASPSQRFATQIIDGRWAAAIALLQSTLQD
;
A
#
# COMPACT_ATOMS: atom_id res chain seq x y z
N MET A 1 -79.14 32.96 -17.64
CA MET A 1 -79.66 34.30 -17.27
C MET A 1 -79.14 35.31 -18.29
N ALA A 2 -79.86 35.44 -19.39
CA ALA A 2 -79.63 36.44 -20.43
C ALA A 2 -80.93 37.24 -20.51
N ARG A 3 -80.85 38.56 -20.39
CA ARG A 3 -81.99 39.49 -20.54
C ARG A 3 -81.93 40.08 -21.94
N GLU A 4 -82.81 39.61 -22.80
CA GLU A 4 -83.31 40.36 -23.95
C GLU A 4 -84.31 41.40 -23.44
N PHE A 5 -84.17 42.65 -23.88
CA PHE A 5 -85.23 43.65 -23.82
C PHE A 5 -85.40 44.22 -25.23
N LEU A 6 -86.60 44.02 -25.76
CA LEU A 6 -87.09 44.60 -27.00
C LEU A 6 -87.33 46.10 -26.81
N ALA A 7 -87.04 46.83 -27.88
CA ALA A 7 -87.24 48.27 -28.02
C ALA A 7 -88.71 48.60 -28.32
N ASP A 8 -89.11 49.83 -28.01
CA ASP A 8 -90.13 50.52 -28.78
C ASP A 8 -89.75 51.99 -29.00
N ALA A 9 -90.15 52.51 -30.17
CA ALA A 9 -89.77 53.77 -30.81
C ALA A 9 -90.55 54.98 -30.20
N ALA A 10 -90.38 56.25 -30.55
CA ALA A 10 -89.79 56.96 -31.67
C ALA A 10 -89.60 58.44 -31.25
N ASP A 11 -88.65 59.19 -31.84
CA ASP A 11 -89.00 60.49 -32.41
C ASP A 11 -87.94 61.02 -33.40
N ALA A 12 -88.42 61.76 -34.39
CA ALA A 12 -87.73 62.09 -35.62
C ALA A 12 -86.85 63.34 -35.53
N SER A 13 -85.71 63.36 -36.24
CA SER A 13 -85.16 64.58 -36.84
C SER A 13 -84.21 64.24 -38.02
N PRO A 14 -84.17 65.08 -39.08
CA PRO A 14 -83.58 64.71 -40.36
C PRO A 14 -82.12 65.15 -40.46
N GLY A 15 -81.31 64.32 -41.12
CA GLY A 15 -80.01 64.73 -41.65
C GLY A 15 -78.84 63.88 -41.14
N SER A 16 -78.46 62.85 -41.90
CA SER A 16 -77.05 62.49 -42.12
C SER A 16 -76.98 61.33 -43.10
N VAL A 17 -76.31 61.54 -44.23
CA VAL A 17 -75.87 60.45 -45.11
C VAL A 17 -74.69 59.77 -44.42
N ARG A 18 -74.88 58.54 -43.93
CA ARG A 18 -73.82 57.73 -43.32
C ARG A 18 -73.15 56.86 -44.40
N LEU A 19 -71.95 57.26 -44.80
CA LEU A 19 -71.03 56.43 -45.58
C LEU A 19 -70.40 55.38 -44.65
N LEU A 20 -70.77 54.11 -44.84
CA LEU A 20 -70.15 52.95 -44.17
C LEU A 20 -68.83 52.61 -44.88
N VAL A 21 -67.71 53.01 -44.28
CA VAL A 21 -66.38 52.53 -44.67
C VAL A 21 -65.89 51.56 -43.58
N SER A 22 -65.76 50.29 -43.93
CA SER A 22 -65.19 49.26 -43.06
C SER A 22 -63.68 49.50 -42.89
N PRO A 23 -63.12 49.49 -41.67
CA PRO A 23 -61.67 49.60 -41.48
C PRO A 23 -60.96 48.28 -41.87
N PRO A 24 -59.75 48.33 -42.44
CA PRO A 24 -58.98 47.13 -42.75
C PRO A 24 -58.49 46.44 -41.46
N PRO A 25 -58.39 45.09 -41.43
CA PRO A 25 -58.00 44.37 -40.22
C PRO A 25 -56.53 44.63 -39.84
N PRO A 26 -56.20 44.68 -38.53
CA PRO A 26 -54.87 45.06 -38.07
C PRO A 26 -53.82 43.96 -38.38
N LYS A 27 -52.89 44.29 -39.28
CA LYS A 27 -51.75 43.44 -39.72
C LYS A 27 -50.70 43.16 -38.62
N GLN A 28 -50.84 43.78 -37.44
CA GLN A 28 -49.80 43.87 -36.41
C GLN A 28 -49.68 42.61 -35.52
N ARG A 29 -50.72 41.77 -35.44
CA ARG A 29 -50.74 40.58 -34.56
C ARG A 29 -49.96 39.38 -35.11
N ARG A 30 -49.75 39.29 -36.42
CA ARG A 30 -49.00 38.18 -37.06
C ARG A 30 -47.48 38.29 -36.86
N TRP A 31 -46.94 39.50 -36.82
CA TRP A 31 -45.48 39.73 -36.72
C TRP A 31 -44.92 39.45 -35.31
N LEU A 32 -45.68 39.78 -34.27
CA LEU A 32 -45.36 39.43 -32.88
C LEU A 32 -45.37 37.92 -32.64
N GLY A 33 -46.31 37.19 -33.24
CA GLY A 33 -46.37 35.72 -33.16
C GLY A 33 -45.16 35.05 -33.82
N THR A 34 -44.70 35.57 -34.96
CA THR A 34 -43.51 35.04 -35.65
C THR A 34 -42.21 35.34 -34.90
N LEU A 35 -42.08 36.51 -34.26
CA LEU A 35 -40.93 36.85 -33.43
C LEU A 35 -40.86 36.01 -32.15
N LEU A 36 -42.01 35.76 -31.50
CA LEU A 36 -42.05 34.91 -30.32
C LEU A 36 -41.67 33.46 -30.65
N ALA A 37 -42.14 32.96 -31.80
CA ALA A 37 -41.82 31.61 -32.27
C ALA A 37 -40.34 31.45 -32.63
N THR A 38 -39.70 32.44 -33.28
CA THR A 38 -38.27 32.36 -33.59
C THR A 38 -37.40 32.46 -32.35
N VAL A 39 -37.77 33.29 -31.37
CA VAL A 39 -37.07 33.34 -30.06
C VAL A 39 -37.22 32.03 -29.29
N LEU A 40 -38.40 31.40 -29.30
CA LEU A 40 -38.61 30.11 -28.66
C LEU A 40 -37.78 28.99 -29.32
N TRP A 41 -37.72 28.96 -30.65
CA TRP A 41 -36.95 27.99 -31.40
C TRP A 41 -35.44 28.17 -31.21
N LEU A 42 -34.93 29.39 -31.31
CA LEU A 42 -33.52 29.69 -31.05
C LEU A 42 -33.14 29.44 -29.59
N GLY A 43 -34.05 29.71 -28.65
CA GLY A 43 -33.86 29.41 -27.23
C GLY A 43 -33.81 27.90 -26.93
N SER A 44 -34.63 27.09 -27.61
CA SER A 44 -34.60 25.62 -27.44
C SER A 44 -33.31 25.00 -27.97
N GLY A 45 -32.79 25.49 -29.11
CA GLY A 45 -31.55 24.98 -29.71
C GLY A 45 -30.31 25.29 -28.87
N SER A 46 -30.25 26.49 -28.26
CA SER A 46 -29.15 26.86 -27.37
C SER A 46 -29.16 26.04 -26.06
N LEU A 47 -30.35 25.71 -25.55
CA LEU A 47 -30.48 24.95 -24.30
C LEU A 47 -30.01 23.49 -24.46
N VAL A 48 -30.36 22.85 -25.57
CA VAL A 48 -29.93 21.46 -25.88
C VAL A 48 -28.42 21.40 -26.14
N THR A 49 -27.87 22.36 -26.88
CA THR A 49 -26.43 22.40 -27.16
C THR A 49 -25.62 22.71 -25.90
N MET A 50 -26.09 23.61 -25.04
CA MET A 50 -25.45 23.89 -23.76
C MET A 50 -25.52 22.69 -22.82
N ALA A 51 -26.66 22.01 -22.71
CA ALA A 51 -26.80 20.79 -21.93
C ALA A 51 -25.89 19.66 -22.44
N GLY A 52 -25.83 19.46 -23.76
CA GLY A 52 -24.96 18.45 -24.39
C GLY A 52 -23.47 18.73 -24.17
N CYS A 53 -23.03 19.98 -24.35
CA CYS A 53 -21.66 20.39 -24.03
C CYS A 53 -21.34 20.20 -22.54
N THR A 54 -22.27 20.54 -21.64
CA THR A 54 -22.06 20.40 -20.19
C THR A 54 -21.96 18.93 -19.78
N ALA A 55 -22.81 18.06 -20.34
CA ALA A 55 -22.76 16.61 -20.12
C ALA A 55 -21.46 16.00 -20.66
N PHE A 56 -21.03 16.39 -21.87
CA PHE A 56 -19.75 15.98 -22.44
C PHE A 56 -18.57 16.40 -21.56
N TRP A 57 -18.55 17.65 -21.08
CA TRP A 57 -17.52 18.14 -20.17
C TRP A 57 -17.55 17.43 -18.80
N MET A 58 -18.72 17.06 -18.27
CA MET A 58 -18.84 16.28 -17.04
C MET A 58 -18.30 14.85 -17.19
N ILE A 59 -18.46 14.22 -18.36
CA ILE A 59 -17.95 12.88 -18.63
C ILE A 59 -16.43 12.91 -18.86
N VAL A 60 -15.93 13.87 -19.63
CA VAL A 60 -14.53 13.93 -20.04
C VAL A 60 -13.64 14.56 -18.95
N ASN A 61 -14.12 15.54 -18.19
CA ASN A 61 -13.34 16.21 -17.16
C ASN A 61 -14.21 16.90 -16.08
N PRO A 62 -14.77 16.15 -15.11
CA PRO A 62 -15.72 16.68 -14.12
C PRO A 62 -15.15 17.83 -13.27
N GLY A 63 -13.83 17.90 -13.09
CA GLY A 63 -13.15 18.94 -12.32
C GLY A 63 -13.09 20.32 -12.98
N ARG A 64 -13.41 20.46 -14.29
CA ARG A 64 -13.40 21.78 -14.96
C ARG A 64 -14.69 22.59 -14.78
N VAL A 65 -15.74 21.99 -14.21
CA VAL A 65 -17.02 22.66 -13.94
C VAL A 65 -17.04 23.24 -12.51
N ASN A 66 -15.91 23.81 -12.05
CA ASN A 66 -15.80 24.46 -10.73
C ASN A 66 -16.82 25.60 -10.57
N TRP A 67 -17.22 26.25 -11.66
CA TRP A 67 -18.28 27.26 -11.62
C TRP A 67 -19.65 26.69 -11.20
N LEU A 68 -19.84 25.38 -11.02
CA LEU A 68 -21.07 24.80 -10.45
C LEU A 68 -20.96 24.55 -8.92
N SER A 69 -19.79 24.76 -8.32
CA SER A 69 -19.56 24.50 -6.89
C SER A 69 -20.32 25.47 -5.97
N TRP A 70 -20.60 26.70 -6.43
CA TRP A 70 -21.40 27.68 -5.69
C TRP A 70 -22.87 27.31 -5.57
N THR A 71 -23.45 26.55 -6.52
CA THR A 71 -24.86 26.14 -6.51
C THR A 71 -25.08 24.76 -5.89
N LEU A 72 -24.01 23.97 -5.69
CA LEU A 72 -24.11 22.66 -5.08
C LEU A 72 -24.12 22.77 -3.54
N PRO A 73 -25.09 22.12 -2.85
CA PRO A 73 -25.08 22.00 -1.40
C PRO A 73 -23.86 21.18 -0.93
N GLU A 74 -23.40 21.44 0.29
CA GLU A 74 -22.09 20.97 0.79
C GLU A 74 -21.88 19.46 0.67
N TRP A 75 -22.96 18.66 0.81
CA TRP A 75 -22.92 17.20 0.72
C TRP A 75 -22.48 16.60 -0.63
N ASN A 76 -22.43 17.41 -1.71
CA ASN A 76 -22.05 16.93 -3.05
C ASN A 76 -20.78 17.55 -3.62
N ARG A 77 -20.13 18.50 -2.93
CA ARG A 77 -18.92 19.15 -3.47
C ARG A 77 -17.76 18.17 -3.62
N GLU A 78 -17.67 17.17 -2.76
CA GLU A 78 -16.59 16.18 -2.72
C GLU A 78 -16.57 15.25 -3.93
N ALA A 79 -17.74 14.94 -4.53
CA ALA A 79 -17.84 14.05 -5.70
C ALA A 79 -17.19 14.64 -6.97
N PHE A 80 -16.92 15.95 -7.00
CA PHE A 80 -16.37 16.65 -8.16
C PHE A 80 -14.90 17.09 -7.98
N ILE A 81 -14.32 16.94 -6.78
CA ILE A 81 -12.90 17.26 -6.56
C ILE A 81 -12.09 16.07 -7.07
N ARG A 82 -11.40 16.23 -8.20
CA ARG A 82 -10.45 15.21 -8.64
C ARG A 82 -9.36 15.06 -7.57
N ASP A 83 -9.12 13.82 -7.19
CA ASP A 83 -8.05 13.45 -6.27
C ASP A 83 -6.66 13.91 -6.77
N ASP A 84 -6.51 14.17 -8.08
CA ASP A 84 -5.27 14.63 -8.71
C ASP A 84 -4.97 16.13 -8.54
N THR A 85 -5.82 16.91 -7.87
CA THR A 85 -5.55 18.34 -7.63
C THR A 85 -4.65 18.53 -6.40
N PRO A 86 -3.58 19.33 -6.49
CA PRO A 86 -2.69 19.58 -5.35
C PRO A 86 -3.39 20.34 -4.21
N ARG A 87 -3.45 19.73 -3.02
CA ARG A 87 -4.06 20.30 -1.81
C ARG A 87 -3.02 20.63 -0.76
N SER A 88 -3.27 21.64 0.05
CA SER A 88 -2.38 21.94 1.18
C SER A 88 -2.47 20.85 2.24
N TRP A 89 -1.39 20.64 2.97
CA TRP A 89 -1.34 19.69 4.07
C TRP A 89 -2.42 19.96 5.13
N SER A 90 -2.67 21.24 5.45
CA SER A 90 -3.73 21.63 6.39
C SER A 90 -5.13 21.20 5.93
N THR A 91 -5.42 21.32 4.63
CA THR A 91 -6.71 20.89 4.06
C THR A 91 -6.85 19.38 4.15
N ILE A 92 -5.79 18.62 3.81
CA ILE A 92 -5.80 17.15 3.92
C ILE A 92 -6.02 16.70 5.37
N GLN A 93 -5.41 17.37 6.34
CA GLN A 93 -5.63 17.10 7.77
C GLN A 93 -7.08 17.38 8.18
N THR A 94 -7.64 18.51 7.74
CA THR A 94 -9.01 18.91 8.08
C THR A 94 -10.04 17.96 7.48
N GLU A 95 -9.88 17.58 6.20
CA GLU A 95 -10.73 16.61 5.52
C GLU A 95 -10.73 15.25 6.22
N ALA A 96 -9.56 14.76 6.65
CA ALA A 96 -9.46 13.51 7.38
C ALA A 96 -10.26 13.55 8.69
N VAL A 97 -10.15 14.64 9.46
CA VAL A 97 -10.90 14.82 10.71
C VAL A 97 -12.41 14.87 10.45
N GLN A 98 -12.86 15.58 9.40
CA GLN A 98 -14.28 15.62 9.00
C GLN A 98 -14.84 14.23 8.66
N GLN A 99 -13.99 13.34 8.14
CA GLN A 99 -14.35 11.95 7.82
C GLN A 99 -14.21 10.98 9.00
N ASN A 100 -13.95 11.47 10.23
CA ASN A 100 -13.63 10.66 11.40
C ASN A 100 -12.41 9.74 11.20
N LEU A 101 -11.47 10.16 10.36
CA LEU A 101 -10.20 9.49 10.11
C LEU A 101 -9.07 10.22 10.85
N THR A 102 -8.05 9.47 11.27
CA THR A 102 -6.85 10.02 11.87
C THR A 102 -5.67 9.79 10.94
N LEU A 103 -4.93 10.84 10.62
CA LEU A 103 -3.68 10.70 9.84
C LEU A 103 -2.54 10.32 10.78
N GLY A 104 -1.81 9.26 10.46
CA GLY A 104 -0.62 8.89 11.21
C GLY A 104 0.62 9.67 10.74
N ALA A 105 1.78 9.32 11.29
CA ALA A 105 3.03 9.96 10.94
C ALA A 105 3.38 9.72 9.46
N PRO A 106 3.63 10.77 8.66
CA PRO A 106 3.98 10.63 7.25
C PRO A 106 5.40 10.06 7.11
N LEU A 107 5.57 9.10 6.22
CA LEU A 107 6.87 8.61 5.81
C LEU A 107 7.34 9.39 4.57
N LEU A 108 8.34 10.23 4.78
CA LEU A 108 8.96 11.06 3.75
C LEU A 108 10.05 10.26 3.04
N THR A 109 9.95 10.11 1.71
CA THR A 109 10.97 9.42 0.92
C THR A 109 11.44 10.28 -0.26
N ALA A 110 12.69 10.08 -0.67
CA ALA A 110 13.16 10.56 -1.96
C ALA A 110 12.40 9.80 -3.07
N ALA A 111 12.06 10.49 -4.15
CA ALA A 111 11.58 9.82 -5.36
C ALA A 111 12.77 9.14 -6.06
N PRO A 112 12.58 7.95 -6.65
CA PRO A 112 13.62 7.29 -7.44
C PRO A 112 14.10 8.20 -8.57
N GLY A 113 15.43 8.36 -8.71
CA GLY A 113 16.04 9.15 -9.77
C GLY A 113 16.24 10.65 -9.48
N LYS A 114 15.86 11.16 -8.29
CA LYS A 114 16.23 12.52 -7.85
C LYS A 114 17.43 12.49 -6.90
N SER A 115 18.24 13.55 -6.94
CA SER A 115 19.46 13.69 -6.14
C SER A 115 19.25 13.31 -4.67
N ALA A 116 20.19 12.53 -4.14
CA ALA A 116 20.23 12.16 -2.73
C ALA A 116 20.13 13.43 -1.87
N GLY A 117 19.05 13.55 -1.08
CA GLY A 117 18.81 14.69 -0.20
C GLY A 117 17.45 15.38 -0.36
N LYS A 118 16.76 15.20 -1.50
CA LYS A 118 15.45 15.86 -1.74
C LYS A 118 14.28 14.88 -1.64
N THR A 119 13.37 15.15 -0.71
CA THR A 119 12.14 14.39 -0.50
C THR A 119 11.08 14.87 -1.48
N SER A 120 10.43 13.94 -2.19
CA SER A 120 9.34 14.29 -3.12
C SER A 120 8.16 13.32 -3.11
N LEU A 121 8.23 12.27 -2.28
CA LEU A 121 7.16 11.33 -2.03
C LEU A 121 6.82 11.33 -0.53
N VAL A 122 5.52 11.31 -0.23
CA VAL A 122 4.99 11.21 1.12
C VAL A 122 4.03 10.02 1.17
N LEU A 123 4.38 9.01 1.95
CA LEU A 123 3.47 7.90 2.26
C LEU A 123 2.73 8.23 3.56
N LEU A 124 1.42 8.42 3.46
CA LEU A 124 0.58 8.88 4.55
C LEU A 124 -0.36 7.76 5.03
N PRO A 125 -0.16 7.24 6.25
CA PRO A 125 -1.07 6.26 6.84
C PRO A 125 -2.38 6.93 7.28
N VAL A 126 -3.50 6.30 6.92
CA VAL A 126 -4.84 6.69 7.34
C VAL A 126 -5.36 5.66 8.33
N LEU A 127 -5.67 6.12 9.52
CA LEU A 127 -6.07 5.31 10.66
C LEU A 127 -7.56 5.51 10.94
N ALA A 128 -8.26 4.44 11.30
CA ALA A 128 -9.63 4.46 11.75
C ALA A 128 -9.79 3.71 13.08
N PRO A 129 -10.80 4.04 13.91
CA PRO A 129 -11.10 3.27 15.11
C PRO A 129 -11.42 1.81 14.80
N GLN A 130 -10.91 0.89 15.62
CA GLN A 130 -11.28 -0.52 15.52
C GLN A 130 -12.74 -0.74 15.92
N PRO A 131 -13.46 -1.68 15.27
CA PRO A 131 -14.79 -2.07 15.70
C PRO A 131 -14.76 -2.54 17.16
N ARG A 132 -15.70 -2.06 17.99
CA ARG A 132 -15.85 -2.43 19.42
C ARG A 132 -14.67 -1.99 20.32
N CYS A 133 -13.91 -0.99 19.90
CA CYS A 133 -12.85 -0.39 20.68
C CYS A 133 -13.21 1.07 20.95
N ASN A 134 -13.01 1.56 22.18
CA ASN A 134 -13.19 2.98 22.48
C ASN A 134 -12.15 3.78 21.69
N ALA A 135 -12.48 4.95 21.15
CA ALA A 135 -11.63 5.76 20.27
C ALA A 135 -10.39 6.37 20.96
N THR A 136 -9.53 5.51 21.51
CA THR A 136 -8.24 5.82 22.09
C THR A 136 -7.14 5.56 21.06
N ALA A 137 -5.97 6.17 21.24
CA ALA A 137 -4.84 5.98 20.32
C ALA A 137 -4.43 4.50 20.16
N ALA A 138 -4.58 3.69 21.22
CA ALA A 138 -4.31 2.25 21.19
C ALA A 138 -5.33 1.44 20.35
N CYS A 139 -6.48 2.03 20.03
CA CYS A 139 -7.57 1.41 19.27
C CYS A 139 -7.61 1.82 17.80
N LEU A 140 -6.67 2.64 17.33
CA LEU A 140 -6.60 3.03 15.92
C LEU A 140 -5.91 1.92 15.10
N GLN A 141 -6.45 1.63 13.93
CA GLN A 141 -5.85 0.70 12.96
C GLN A 141 -5.65 1.38 11.61
N LEU A 142 -4.56 1.05 10.94
CA LEU A 142 -4.28 1.42 9.56
C LEU A 142 -5.28 0.74 8.64
N VAL A 143 -6.10 1.55 7.98
CA VAL A 143 -7.11 1.11 7.01
C VAL A 143 -6.71 1.43 5.58
N GLU A 144 -5.92 2.48 5.38
CA GLU A 144 -5.53 2.93 4.05
C GLU A 144 -4.13 3.56 4.08
N LEU A 145 -3.39 3.40 3.00
CA LEU A 145 -2.14 4.09 2.74
C LEU A 145 -2.30 4.98 1.51
N ARG A 146 -1.96 6.27 1.65
CA ARG A 146 -2.01 7.25 0.56
C ARG A 146 -0.60 7.63 0.14
N ALA A 147 -0.32 7.69 -1.15
CA ALA A 147 0.94 8.19 -1.69
C ALA A 147 0.71 9.57 -2.27
N TYR A 148 1.38 10.58 -1.72
CA TYR A 148 1.34 11.95 -2.20
C TYR A 148 2.68 12.36 -2.80
N HIS A 149 2.61 13.12 -3.89
CA HIS A 149 3.74 13.81 -4.49
C HIS A 149 3.78 15.24 -4.01
N LEU A 150 4.97 15.69 -3.63
CA LEU A 150 5.22 17.10 -3.32
C LEU A 150 5.40 17.89 -4.61
N GLU A 151 4.71 19.04 -4.72
CA GLU A 151 4.97 19.99 -5.81
C GLU A 151 6.40 20.55 -5.70
N THR A 152 6.77 20.97 -4.50
CA THR A 152 8.11 21.46 -4.16
C THR A 152 8.80 20.43 -3.28
N ALA A 153 9.92 19.88 -3.75
CA ALA A 153 10.67 18.89 -2.99
C ALA A 153 11.22 19.52 -1.70
N LEU A 154 11.09 18.79 -0.59
CA LEU A 154 11.60 19.21 0.70
C LEU A 154 13.09 18.85 0.83
N GLU A 155 13.86 19.71 1.49
CA GLU A 155 15.25 19.40 1.82
C GLU A 155 15.32 18.42 2.99
N LYS A 156 16.50 17.82 3.20
CA LYS A 156 16.69 16.80 4.23
C LYS A 156 16.41 17.36 5.63
N GLY A 157 15.47 16.75 6.35
CA GLY A 157 15.10 17.11 7.72
C GLY A 157 13.98 18.15 7.82
N GLU A 158 13.54 18.70 6.70
CA GLU A 158 12.38 19.58 6.62
C GLU A 158 11.07 18.78 6.84
N ARG A 159 10.09 19.41 7.49
CA ARG A 159 8.79 18.81 7.80
C ARG A 159 7.70 19.41 6.92
N LEU A 160 6.58 18.70 6.79
CA LEU A 160 5.40 19.23 6.09
C LEU A 160 4.88 20.46 6.85
N SER A 161 4.85 21.60 6.16
CA SER A 161 4.20 22.82 6.63
C SER A 161 2.72 22.80 6.22
N SER A 162 1.89 23.57 6.90
CA SER A 162 0.46 23.73 6.57
C SER A 162 0.21 24.10 5.11
N GLU A 163 1.13 24.88 4.51
CA GLU A 163 1.04 25.34 3.11
C GLU A 163 1.60 24.34 2.10
N THR A 164 2.28 23.29 2.56
CA THR A 164 2.91 22.31 1.66
C THR A 164 1.84 21.66 0.79
N ARG A 165 1.98 21.82 -0.54
CA ARG A 165 1.03 21.29 -1.51
C ARG A 165 1.39 19.87 -1.92
N LEU A 166 0.41 19.00 -1.77
CA LEU A 166 0.50 17.56 -1.94
C LEU A 166 -0.52 17.14 -2.99
N GLN A 167 -0.04 16.48 -4.04
CA GLN A 167 -0.87 15.87 -5.06
C GLN A 167 -1.02 14.38 -4.75
N LEU A 168 -2.24 13.88 -4.66
CA LEU A 168 -2.46 12.45 -4.44
C LEU A 168 -2.09 11.65 -5.70
N GLY A 169 -1.20 10.68 -5.55
CA GLY A 169 -0.78 9.77 -6.60
C GLY A 169 -1.52 8.43 -6.55
N ASP A 170 -1.65 7.84 -5.36
CA ASP A 170 -2.29 6.54 -5.20
C ASP A 170 -2.93 6.36 -3.81
N ARG A 171 -3.91 5.46 -3.72
CA ARG A 171 -4.54 5.03 -2.48
C ARG A 171 -4.61 3.50 -2.46
N LEU A 172 -4.17 2.91 -1.36
CA LEU A 172 -4.22 1.48 -1.15
C LEU A 172 -4.98 1.17 0.13
N GLN A 173 -6.08 0.42 0.03
CA GLN A 173 -6.74 -0.17 1.19
C GLN A 173 -5.83 -1.24 1.79
N VAL A 174 -5.64 -1.18 3.11
CA VAL A 174 -4.74 -2.04 3.86
C VAL A 174 -5.55 -2.87 4.85
N SER A 175 -5.25 -4.17 4.89
CA SER A 175 -5.69 -5.06 5.95
C SER A 175 -4.52 -5.91 6.43
N GLY A 176 -4.49 -6.21 7.73
CA GLY A 176 -3.42 -7.04 8.27
C GLY A 176 -3.59 -8.54 7.98
N PRO A 177 -2.57 -9.34 8.35
CA PRO A 177 -2.63 -10.77 8.19
C PRO A 177 -3.70 -11.40 9.10
N PRO A 178 -4.20 -12.60 8.76
CA PRO A 178 -5.06 -13.34 9.66
C PRO A 178 -4.27 -13.82 10.89
N GLU A 179 -4.91 -13.84 12.06
CA GLU A 179 -4.29 -14.15 13.34
C GLU A 179 -3.60 -15.51 13.36
N TYR A 180 -4.22 -16.55 12.77
CA TYR A 180 -3.63 -17.89 12.70
C TYR A 180 -2.22 -17.88 12.07
N GLY A 181 -1.99 -17.04 11.06
CA GLY A 181 -0.70 -16.94 10.38
C GLY A 181 0.38 -16.36 11.30
N VAL A 182 0.00 -15.41 12.16
CA VAL A 182 0.90 -14.74 13.09
C VAL A 182 1.25 -15.61 14.29
N VAL A 183 0.26 -16.31 14.86
CA VAL A 183 0.46 -17.10 16.08
C VAL A 183 1.09 -18.47 15.83
N SER A 184 1.18 -18.90 14.57
CA SER A 184 1.84 -20.14 14.16
C SER A 184 3.33 -20.20 14.53
N LEU A 185 3.98 -19.05 14.79
CA LEU A 185 5.37 -18.98 15.24
C LEU A 185 5.57 -19.35 16.72
N LEU A 186 4.49 -19.41 17.52
CA LEU A 186 4.61 -19.73 18.94
C LEU A 186 4.71 -21.24 19.17
N ALA A 187 5.46 -21.64 20.20
CA ALA A 187 5.44 -23.01 20.68
C ALA A 187 4.01 -23.39 21.12
N GLY A 188 3.42 -24.40 20.49
CA GLY A 188 2.01 -24.77 20.70
C GLY A 188 1.00 -23.94 19.91
N GLY A 189 1.44 -23.11 18.96
CA GLY A 189 0.57 -22.46 17.99
C GLY A 189 -0.18 -23.51 17.16
N THR A 190 -1.49 -23.28 16.93
CA THR A 190 -2.26 -24.18 16.09
C THR A 190 -1.74 -24.13 14.65
N PRO A 191 -1.64 -25.28 13.95
CA PRO A 191 -1.09 -25.35 12.60
C PRO A 191 -1.90 -24.51 11.60
N ALA A 192 -1.26 -24.13 10.50
CA ALA A 192 -1.89 -23.34 9.44
C ALA A 192 -3.23 -23.95 9.00
N GLY A 193 -4.30 -23.15 9.03
CA GLY A 193 -5.66 -23.60 8.70
C GLY A 193 -6.53 -24.00 9.89
N GLN A 194 -5.96 -24.16 11.09
CA GLN A 194 -6.71 -24.31 12.34
C GLN A 194 -6.41 -23.09 13.21
N GLY A 195 -7.33 -22.12 13.27
CA GLY A 195 -7.12 -20.93 14.08
C GLY A 195 -8.04 -19.77 13.70
N SER A 196 -7.95 -18.70 14.49
CA SER A 196 -8.72 -17.47 14.26
C SER A 196 -8.39 -16.85 12.90
N THR A 197 -9.42 -16.64 12.08
CA THR A 197 -9.32 -15.89 10.81
C THR A 197 -9.45 -14.38 11.00
N ARG A 198 -9.54 -13.92 12.26
CA ARG A 198 -9.57 -12.50 12.61
C ARG A 198 -8.36 -11.80 12.00
N ARG A 199 -8.62 -10.70 11.30
CA ARG A 199 -7.56 -9.83 10.78
C ARG A 199 -6.92 -9.07 11.93
N LEU A 200 -5.61 -9.15 12.03
CA LEU A 200 -4.87 -8.39 13.03
C LEU A 200 -4.62 -6.97 12.51
N PRO A 201 -4.79 -5.94 13.35
CA PRO A 201 -4.64 -4.56 12.93
C PRO A 201 -3.18 -4.21 12.63
N LEU A 202 -2.93 -3.43 11.58
CA LEU A 202 -1.64 -2.76 11.38
C LEU A 202 -1.73 -1.37 11.98
N HIS A 203 -0.64 -0.82 12.50
CA HIS A 203 -0.66 0.45 13.22
C HIS A 203 0.35 1.46 12.67
N GLN A 204 1.45 0.97 12.10
CA GLN A 204 2.61 1.81 11.79
C GLN A 204 3.13 1.55 10.38
N ILE A 205 3.62 2.62 9.76
CA ILE A 205 4.48 2.58 8.58
C ILE A 205 5.88 3.07 8.99
N GLN A 206 6.91 2.39 8.52
CA GLN A 206 8.31 2.77 8.80
C GLN A 206 9.21 2.41 7.62
N PRO A 207 10.38 3.06 7.46
CA PRO A 207 11.38 2.59 6.51
C PRO A 207 11.88 1.20 6.92
N ILE A 208 12.32 0.41 5.93
CA ILE A 208 13.07 -0.82 6.20
C ILE A 208 14.49 -0.42 6.60
N GLU A 209 14.99 -0.97 7.70
CA GLU A 209 16.35 -0.71 8.16
C GLU A 209 17.40 -1.21 7.16
N GLY A 210 18.58 -0.59 7.17
CA GLY A 210 19.67 -0.89 6.23
C GLY A 210 19.62 -0.05 4.95
N THR A 211 20.60 -0.29 4.08
CA THR A 211 20.68 0.42 2.80
C THR A 211 19.70 -0.20 1.83
N ALA A 212 18.58 0.47 1.57
CA ALA A 212 17.64 0.00 0.56
C ALA A 212 18.27 0.01 -0.84
N PRO A 213 17.88 -0.92 -1.72
CA PRO A 213 18.25 -0.87 -3.13
C PRO A 213 17.73 0.40 -3.80
N ARG A 214 18.43 0.87 -4.84
CA ARG A 214 18.14 2.16 -5.52
C ARG A 214 16.74 2.23 -6.16
N LEU A 215 16.10 1.09 -6.39
CA LEU A 215 14.81 1.00 -7.07
C LEU A 215 13.67 1.22 -6.06
N GLY A 216 12.87 2.29 -6.26
CA GLY A 216 11.58 2.51 -5.61
C GLY A 216 11.62 2.94 -4.13
N GLY A 217 10.43 3.11 -3.55
CA GLY A 217 10.25 3.49 -2.15
C GLY A 217 9.84 2.29 -1.29
N TRP A 218 10.77 1.73 -0.53
CA TRP A 218 10.54 0.56 0.31
C TRP A 218 10.08 0.93 1.73
N PHE A 219 9.11 0.19 2.26
CA PHE A 219 8.57 0.44 3.61
C PHE A 219 8.02 -0.82 4.26
N LEU A 220 7.86 -0.78 5.58
CA LEU A 220 7.18 -1.79 6.38
C LEU A 220 5.86 -1.24 6.86
N LEU A 221 4.80 -2.03 6.68
CA LEU A 221 3.61 -1.91 7.50
C LEU A 221 3.75 -2.89 8.65
N SER A 222 3.42 -2.47 9.87
CA SER A 222 3.63 -3.29 11.07
C SER A 222 2.52 -3.14 12.10
N GLY A 223 2.27 -4.25 12.81
CA GLY A 223 1.53 -4.35 14.05
C GLY A 223 2.28 -5.27 15.02
N GLU A 224 1.79 -5.32 16.26
CA GLU A 224 2.35 -6.18 17.31
C GLU A 224 1.21 -6.91 18.00
N GLN A 225 1.41 -8.21 18.29
CA GLN A 225 0.48 -9.03 19.05
C GLN A 225 1.23 -9.58 20.26
N ARG A 226 0.73 -9.28 21.46
CA ARG A 226 1.26 -9.85 22.70
C ARG A 226 0.48 -11.12 23.07
N ARG A 227 1.19 -12.20 23.40
CA ARG A 227 0.63 -13.41 24.00
C ARG A 227 1.52 -13.82 25.17
N GLY A 228 0.99 -13.72 26.39
CA GLY A 228 1.79 -13.87 27.62
C GLY A 228 2.95 -12.88 27.63
N ASN A 229 4.17 -13.40 27.76
CA ASN A 229 5.40 -12.58 27.77
C ASN A 229 6.03 -12.39 26.40
N GLN A 230 5.47 -12.96 25.33
CA GLN A 230 6.02 -12.87 23.99
C GLN A 230 5.27 -11.80 23.17
N ALA A 231 6.05 -10.96 22.49
CA ALA A 231 5.56 -9.99 21.52
C ALA A 231 5.91 -10.49 20.11
N ILE A 232 4.88 -10.70 19.29
CA ILE A 232 5.04 -11.08 17.89
C ILE A 232 4.84 -9.84 17.04
N ALA A 233 5.88 -9.42 16.33
CA ALA A 233 5.77 -8.40 15.30
C ALA A 233 5.30 -9.04 13.99
N TYR A 234 4.40 -8.36 13.28
CA TYR A 234 3.87 -8.84 12.00
C TYR A 234 3.55 -7.69 11.08
N GLY A 235 3.40 -7.97 9.79
CA GLY A 235 3.02 -6.96 8.84
C GLY A 235 3.19 -7.32 7.38
N HIS A 236 3.40 -6.31 6.55
CA HIS A 236 3.67 -6.45 5.12
C HIS A 236 4.90 -5.63 4.71
N ILE A 237 5.65 -6.17 3.75
CA ILE A 237 6.66 -5.41 3.00
C ILE A 237 5.94 -4.67 1.89
N GLY A 238 6.12 -3.36 1.86
CA GLY A 238 5.54 -2.47 0.87
C GLY A 238 6.59 -1.89 -0.06
N TYR A 239 6.15 -1.57 -1.27
CA TYR A 239 6.94 -0.98 -2.33
C TYR A 239 6.13 0.07 -3.07
N TYR A 240 6.71 1.25 -3.24
CA TYR A 240 6.19 2.28 -4.14
C TYR A 240 6.89 2.21 -5.50
N ASP A 241 6.13 1.85 -6.52
CA ASP A 241 6.55 1.87 -7.91
C ASP A 241 6.42 3.28 -8.47
N ALA A 242 7.55 3.98 -8.60
CA ALA A 242 7.54 5.35 -9.11
C ALA A 242 7.23 5.45 -10.60
N ALA A 243 7.49 4.40 -11.39
CA ALA A 243 7.18 4.40 -12.81
C ALA A 243 5.66 4.32 -13.03
N GLN A 244 4.98 3.50 -12.23
CA GLN A 244 3.53 3.36 -12.30
C GLN A 244 2.76 4.28 -11.36
N ARG A 245 3.47 5.00 -10.47
CA ARG A 245 2.92 5.78 -9.36
C ARG A 245 1.94 4.97 -8.50
N ARG A 246 2.33 3.76 -8.10
CA ARG A 246 1.47 2.86 -7.33
C ARG A 246 2.15 2.27 -6.11
N ILE A 247 1.38 2.19 -5.03
CA ILE A 247 1.71 1.47 -3.81
C ILE A 247 1.39 -0.01 -4.03
N ARG A 248 2.29 -0.89 -3.58
CA ARG A 248 2.09 -2.34 -3.60
C ARG A 248 2.52 -2.96 -2.28
N LEU A 249 1.81 -4.01 -1.87
CA LEU A 249 2.26 -4.92 -0.82
C LEU A 249 2.79 -6.18 -1.50
N LEU A 250 4.01 -6.58 -1.14
CA LEU A 250 4.72 -7.66 -1.81
C LEU A 250 4.64 -8.97 -1.05
N LEU A 251 4.95 -8.95 0.25
CA LEU A 251 4.91 -10.16 1.08
C LEU A 251 4.48 -9.85 2.51
N PRO A 252 3.71 -10.75 3.16
CA PRO A 252 3.48 -10.69 4.59
C PRO A 252 4.73 -11.18 5.35
N TRP A 253 4.94 -10.67 6.54
CA TRP A 253 6.03 -11.10 7.41
C TRP A 253 5.58 -11.20 8.87
N THR A 254 6.28 -12.05 9.62
CA THR A 254 6.08 -12.28 11.05
C THR A 254 7.44 -12.59 11.68
N SER A 255 7.68 -12.07 12.89
CA SER A 255 8.93 -12.29 13.64
C SER A 255 8.73 -12.16 15.15
N LEU A 256 9.45 -13.00 15.90
CA LEU A 256 9.64 -12.90 17.35
C LEU A 256 10.99 -12.28 17.73
N ALA A 257 11.86 -12.05 16.75
CA ALA A 257 13.25 -11.68 16.96
C ALA A 257 13.51 -10.23 16.51
N GLN A 258 13.55 -9.99 15.20
CA GLN A 258 13.88 -8.70 14.62
C GLN A 258 12.97 -8.39 13.42
N ARG A 259 12.76 -7.09 13.18
CA ARG A 259 12.01 -6.62 11.99
C ARG A 259 12.83 -6.89 10.72
N PRO A 260 12.17 -6.99 9.55
CA PRO A 260 12.87 -7.18 8.28
C PRO A 260 13.85 -6.04 8.01
N ARG A 261 15.01 -6.35 7.42
CA ARG A 261 16.05 -5.37 7.10
C ARG A 261 16.76 -5.66 5.78
N TRP A 262 17.31 -4.63 5.16
CA TRP A 262 18.21 -4.74 4.03
C TRP A 262 19.62 -5.08 4.50
N GLN A 263 20.20 -6.12 3.92
CA GLN A 263 21.55 -6.56 4.22
C GLN A 263 22.16 -7.23 2.99
N ALA A 264 23.43 -6.92 2.69
CA ALA A 264 24.18 -7.64 1.66
C ALA A 264 24.60 -9.01 2.22
N VAL A 265 23.98 -10.08 1.71
CA VAL A 265 24.23 -11.46 2.11
C VAL A 265 25.05 -12.20 1.05
N THR A 266 24.68 -12.10 -0.23
CA THR A 266 25.35 -12.85 -1.31
C THR A 266 26.56 -12.13 -1.90
N GLY A 267 26.84 -10.91 -1.42
CA GLY A 267 27.93 -10.07 -1.92
C GLY A 267 27.64 -9.43 -3.28
N ASP A 268 26.42 -9.54 -3.79
CA ASP A 268 25.97 -8.82 -4.98
C ASP A 268 25.79 -7.31 -4.68
N ASP A 269 25.85 -6.46 -5.71
CA ASP A 269 25.70 -5.00 -5.57
C ASP A 269 24.32 -4.55 -5.03
N ALA A 270 23.33 -5.45 -5.04
CA ALA A 270 21.98 -5.20 -4.58
C ALA A 270 21.74 -5.89 -3.22
N PRO A 271 21.42 -5.15 -2.14
CA PRO A 271 21.18 -5.75 -0.83
C PRO A 271 19.89 -6.58 -0.83
N GLU A 272 19.91 -7.70 -0.13
CA GLU A 272 18.76 -8.58 0.07
C GLU A 272 17.91 -8.16 1.26
N LEU A 273 16.62 -8.51 1.20
CA LEU A 273 15.74 -8.38 2.35
C LEU A 273 15.88 -9.63 3.22
N VAL A 274 16.40 -9.45 4.43
CA VAL A 274 16.55 -10.52 5.43
C VAL A 274 15.38 -10.46 6.42
N LEU A 275 14.69 -11.58 6.54
CA LEU A 275 13.65 -11.82 7.54
C LEU A 275 14.16 -12.82 8.58
N ASP A 276 14.33 -12.36 9.82
CA ASP A 276 14.68 -13.22 10.95
C ASP A 276 13.41 -13.75 11.63
N GLN A 277 13.19 -15.05 11.53
CA GLN A 277 12.08 -15.80 12.14
C GLN A 277 12.57 -16.80 13.18
N THR A 278 13.75 -16.56 13.75
CA THR A 278 14.38 -17.42 14.76
C THR A 278 13.45 -17.64 15.95
N ILE A 279 13.32 -18.90 16.37
CA ILE A 279 12.54 -19.30 17.55
C ILE A 279 13.49 -20.03 18.50
N GLY A 280 13.72 -19.45 19.68
CA GLY A 280 14.61 -20.03 20.67
C GLY A 280 16.04 -20.15 20.15
N LEU A 281 16.54 -21.39 20.04
CA LEU A 281 17.93 -21.69 19.64
C LEU A 281 18.07 -22.04 18.15
N GLU A 282 16.97 -22.15 17.42
CA GLU A 282 16.99 -22.56 16.02
C GLU A 282 16.94 -21.32 15.11
N PRO A 283 18.06 -20.95 14.47
CA PRO A 283 18.04 -19.83 13.54
C PRO A 283 17.14 -20.14 12.35
N ARG A 284 16.29 -19.19 11.99
CA ARG A 284 15.42 -19.28 10.82
C ARG A 284 15.44 -17.96 10.07
N PHE A 285 16.34 -17.84 9.12
CA PHE A 285 16.42 -16.67 8.27
C PHE A 285 15.85 -16.98 6.89
N THR A 286 15.03 -16.07 6.38
CA THR A 286 14.65 -16.08 4.96
C THR A 286 15.28 -14.88 4.29
N VAL A 287 16.02 -15.12 3.20
CA VAL A 287 16.69 -14.08 2.43
C VAL A 287 15.98 -13.94 1.10
N TYR A 288 15.44 -12.75 0.83
CA TYR A 288 14.73 -12.44 -0.40
C TYR A 288 15.59 -11.59 -1.32
N GLN A 289 15.76 -12.04 -2.56
CA GLN A 289 16.34 -11.29 -3.65
C GLN A 289 15.25 -10.51 -4.39
N ILE A 290 15.61 -9.33 -4.88
CA ILE A 290 14.76 -8.57 -5.78
C ILE A 290 14.91 -9.14 -7.17
N LYS A 291 13.82 -9.66 -7.72
CA LYS A 291 13.77 -10.01 -9.14
C LYS A 291 13.15 -8.87 -9.91
N PRO A 292 13.88 -8.29 -10.89
CA PRO A 292 13.30 -7.31 -11.77
C PRO A 292 12.16 -7.96 -12.55
N PRO A 293 11.16 -7.16 -12.95
CA PRO A 293 10.06 -7.67 -13.76
C PRO A 293 10.60 -8.19 -15.10
N GLU A 294 10.35 -9.46 -15.42
CA GLU A 294 10.54 -9.97 -16.78
C GLU A 294 9.57 -9.23 -17.71
N SER A 295 10.07 -8.64 -18.81
CA SER A 295 9.34 -7.96 -19.89
C SER A 295 7.87 -7.57 -19.58
N GLY A 296 7.67 -6.51 -18.78
CA GLY A 296 6.34 -5.98 -18.44
C GLY A 296 5.70 -6.54 -17.16
N GLY A 297 6.40 -7.43 -16.44
CA GLY A 297 5.96 -8.00 -15.17
C GLY A 297 5.95 -7.02 -13.99
N LEU A 298 5.68 -7.55 -12.81
CA LEU A 298 5.74 -6.81 -11.55
C LEU A 298 7.06 -7.15 -10.83
N LEU A 299 7.64 -6.17 -10.13
CA LEU A 299 8.75 -6.41 -9.22
C LEU A 299 8.32 -7.46 -8.17
N ARG A 300 9.19 -8.44 -7.91
CA ARG A 300 8.95 -9.51 -6.92
C ARG A 300 10.13 -9.65 -5.98
N LEU A 301 9.81 -10.07 -4.76
CA LEU A 301 10.77 -10.55 -3.79
C LEU A 301 10.71 -12.08 -3.80
N GLU A 302 11.80 -12.71 -4.18
CA GLU A 302 11.89 -14.17 -4.26
C GLU A 302 12.89 -14.70 -3.24
N PRO A 303 12.50 -15.70 -2.42
CA PRO A 303 13.42 -16.28 -1.45
C PRO A 303 14.52 -17.05 -2.18
N ILE A 304 15.76 -16.96 -1.68
CA ILE A 304 16.84 -17.87 -2.07
C ILE A 304 16.46 -19.27 -1.57
N ALA A 305 15.89 -20.07 -2.47
CA ALA A 305 15.35 -21.38 -2.12
C ALA A 305 16.49 -22.38 -1.91
N LEU A 306 16.48 -23.08 -0.77
CA LEU A 306 17.35 -24.23 -0.50
C LEU A 306 16.72 -25.56 -0.95
N ALA A 307 15.51 -25.51 -1.52
CA ALA A 307 14.75 -26.72 -1.84
C ALA A 307 15.25 -27.45 -3.08
N GLN A 308 15.78 -26.71 -4.05
CA GLN A 308 16.27 -27.22 -5.32
C GLN A 308 17.69 -26.71 -5.54
N PRO A 309 18.60 -27.55 -6.05
CA PRO A 309 19.91 -27.08 -6.43
C PRO A 309 19.81 -26.19 -7.69
N PRO A 310 20.73 -25.23 -7.86
CA PRO A 310 20.76 -24.31 -9.01
C PRO A 310 21.15 -25.02 -10.32
N PHE A 311 21.67 -26.24 -10.22
CA PHE A 311 21.99 -27.13 -11.33
C PHE A 311 22.02 -28.58 -10.84
N PRO A 312 21.84 -29.57 -11.73
CA PRO A 312 21.81 -30.98 -11.34
C PRO A 312 23.13 -31.44 -10.70
N SER A 313 23.07 -31.85 -9.42
CA SER A 313 24.23 -32.41 -8.70
C SER A 313 23.77 -33.08 -7.41
N GLN A 314 23.94 -34.39 -7.31
CA GLN A 314 23.59 -35.14 -6.10
C GLN A 314 24.33 -34.62 -4.86
N SER A 315 25.59 -34.18 -5.03
CA SER A 315 26.38 -33.64 -3.92
C SER A 315 25.80 -32.33 -3.39
N LEU A 316 25.25 -31.48 -4.27
CA LEU A 316 24.58 -30.25 -3.85
C LEU A 316 23.22 -30.54 -3.24
N GLU A 317 22.44 -31.45 -3.83
CA GLU A 317 21.16 -31.87 -3.27
C GLU A 317 21.32 -32.40 -1.85
N ASN A 318 22.31 -33.26 -1.61
CA ASN A 318 22.60 -33.77 -0.27
C ASN A 318 23.01 -32.65 0.69
N ALA A 319 23.85 -31.71 0.26
CA ALA A 319 24.26 -30.59 1.11
C ALA A 319 23.09 -29.66 1.47
N LEU A 320 22.22 -29.35 0.50
CA LEU A 320 21.01 -28.57 0.72
C LEU A 320 19.98 -29.32 1.58
N PHE A 321 19.89 -30.64 1.44
CA PHE A 321 19.09 -31.49 2.32
C PHE A 321 19.57 -31.42 3.78
N LEU A 322 20.89 -31.48 4.01
CA LEU A 322 21.47 -31.29 5.35
C LEU A 322 21.11 -29.92 5.91
N ALA A 323 21.24 -28.86 5.12
CA ALA A 323 20.89 -27.50 5.53
C ALA A 323 19.42 -27.39 5.95
N ARG A 324 18.50 -27.89 5.12
CA ARG A 324 17.05 -27.92 5.40
C ARG A 324 16.68 -28.76 6.63
N SER A 325 17.54 -29.70 7.01
CA SER A 325 17.39 -30.52 8.21
C SER A 325 18.00 -29.88 9.46
N GLY A 326 18.49 -28.62 9.36
CA GLY A 326 19.09 -27.88 10.47
C GLY A 326 20.58 -28.13 10.68
N LEU A 327 21.22 -28.97 9.87
CA LEU A 327 22.65 -29.29 9.97
C LEU A 327 23.51 -28.25 9.22
N TRP A 328 23.36 -26.98 9.61
CA TRP A 328 23.87 -25.82 8.86
C TRP A 328 25.39 -25.83 8.68
N SER A 329 26.15 -26.07 9.76
CA SER A 329 27.62 -26.08 9.70
C SER A 329 28.17 -27.24 8.84
N ALA A 330 27.55 -28.42 8.91
CA ALA A 330 27.93 -29.56 8.06
C ALA A 330 27.60 -29.29 6.59
N ALA A 331 26.40 -28.77 6.31
CA ALA A 331 25.97 -28.39 4.97
C ALA A 331 26.89 -27.33 4.35
N ARG A 332 27.28 -26.31 5.14
CA ARG A 332 28.24 -25.28 4.73
C ARG A 332 29.56 -25.90 4.30
N ALA A 333 30.15 -26.77 5.13
CA ALA A 333 31.42 -27.42 4.81
C ALA A 333 31.34 -28.26 3.53
N TRP A 334 30.20 -28.94 3.30
CA TRP A 334 29.98 -29.70 2.07
C TRP A 334 29.88 -28.81 0.83
N LEU A 335 29.15 -27.70 0.91
CA LEU A 335 29.03 -26.72 -0.18
C LEU A 335 30.37 -26.05 -0.49
N GLU A 336 31.13 -25.64 0.53
CA GLU A 336 32.48 -25.08 0.37
C GLU A 336 33.41 -26.11 -0.29
N GLY A 337 33.40 -27.36 0.17
CA GLY A 337 34.17 -28.44 -0.44
C GLY A 337 33.78 -28.73 -1.89
N TYR A 338 32.49 -28.64 -2.23
CA TYR A 338 32.02 -28.76 -3.61
C TYR A 338 32.53 -27.61 -4.48
N LYS A 339 32.41 -26.36 -4.01
CA LYS A 339 32.89 -25.16 -4.68
C LYS A 339 34.38 -25.27 -5.02
N THR A 340 35.21 -25.69 -4.06
CA THR A 340 36.66 -25.84 -4.25
C THR A 340 36.99 -26.92 -5.30
N ARG A 341 36.25 -28.03 -5.33
CA ARG A 341 36.49 -29.12 -6.29
C ARG A 341 35.94 -28.82 -7.68
N ASN A 342 34.90 -28.00 -7.80
CA ASN A 342 34.18 -27.78 -9.06
C ASN A 342 34.01 -26.28 -9.40
N PRO A 343 35.09 -25.48 -9.44
CA PRO A 343 35.00 -24.02 -9.62
C PRO A 343 34.30 -23.63 -10.94
N ASN A 344 34.50 -24.42 -12.00
CA ASN A 344 33.95 -24.13 -13.33
C ASN A 344 32.42 -24.30 -13.42
N THR A 345 31.81 -25.05 -12.49
CA THR A 345 30.35 -25.24 -12.44
C THR A 345 29.68 -24.33 -11.41
N TRP A 346 30.48 -23.66 -10.57
CA TRP A 346 29.96 -22.83 -9.49
C TRP A 346 29.44 -21.50 -10.03
N ASN A 347 28.13 -21.29 -9.95
CA ASN A 347 27.47 -20.07 -10.43
C ASN A 347 26.98 -19.19 -9.27
N ALA A 348 26.49 -17.99 -9.61
CA ALA A 348 25.98 -17.03 -8.62
C ALA A 348 24.81 -17.59 -7.78
N ALA A 349 23.94 -18.43 -8.37
CA ALA A 349 22.85 -19.05 -7.63
C ALA A 349 23.34 -20.06 -6.58
N ALA A 350 24.39 -20.84 -6.89
CA ALA A 350 25.04 -21.73 -5.93
C ALA A 350 25.76 -20.95 -4.83
N GLN A 351 26.40 -19.84 -5.19
CA GLN A 351 27.01 -18.93 -4.23
C GLN A 351 25.95 -18.35 -3.26
N ALA A 352 24.83 -17.85 -3.79
CA ALA A 352 23.73 -17.33 -2.99
C ALA A 352 23.18 -18.36 -1.99
N GLN A 353 23.01 -19.62 -2.40
CA GLN A 353 22.61 -20.69 -1.48
C GLN A 353 23.67 -20.98 -0.41
N LEU A 354 24.95 -21.04 -0.78
CA LEU A 354 26.05 -21.18 0.18
C LEU A 354 26.05 -20.04 1.20
N ASP A 355 25.81 -18.81 0.78
CA ASP A 355 25.82 -17.64 1.68
C ASP A 355 24.64 -17.66 2.67
N VAL A 356 23.45 -18.09 2.22
CA VAL A 356 22.31 -18.31 3.12
C VAL A 356 22.61 -19.41 4.13
N VAL A 357 23.19 -20.52 3.70
CA VAL A 357 23.61 -21.62 4.59
C VAL A 357 24.70 -21.14 5.56
N ALA A 358 25.65 -20.33 5.09
CA ALA A 358 26.71 -19.77 5.90
C ALA A 358 26.19 -18.80 6.97
N MET A 359 25.17 -18.00 6.65
CA MET A 359 24.50 -17.12 7.61
C MET A 359 23.84 -17.92 8.74
N HIS A 360 23.14 -19.01 8.43
CA HIS A 360 22.55 -19.89 9.45
C HIS A 360 23.63 -20.58 10.29
N ALA A 361 24.67 -21.11 9.65
CA ALA A 361 25.80 -21.75 10.32
C ALA A 361 26.54 -20.78 11.25
N ALA A 362 26.69 -19.51 10.85
CA ALA A 362 27.30 -18.48 11.70
C ALA A 362 26.44 -18.22 12.95
N ALA A 363 25.11 -18.20 12.81
CA ALA A 363 24.21 -18.04 13.93
C ALA A 363 24.23 -19.24 14.90
N THR A 364 24.19 -20.48 14.39
CA THR A 364 24.29 -21.68 15.25
C THR A 364 25.64 -21.77 15.95
N ARG A 365 26.73 -21.48 15.23
CA ARG A 365 28.09 -21.44 15.79
C ARG A 365 28.17 -20.40 16.91
N ALA A 366 27.73 -19.18 16.67
CA ALA A 366 27.71 -18.14 17.69
C ALA A 366 26.86 -18.53 18.91
N GLN A 367 25.77 -19.28 18.72
CA GLN A 367 24.97 -19.79 19.82
C GLN A 367 25.66 -20.90 20.63
N ALA A 368 26.43 -21.78 19.98
CA ALA A 368 27.19 -22.86 20.58
C ALA A 368 28.45 -22.39 21.30
N ASP A 369 29.05 -21.29 20.82
CA ASP A 369 30.24 -20.68 21.41
C ASP A 369 29.92 -19.76 22.59
N ARG A 370 28.63 -19.43 22.83
CA ARG A 370 28.21 -18.68 24.01
C ARG A 370 28.44 -19.51 25.27
N ASP A 371 29.00 -18.87 26.29
CA ASP A 371 29.09 -19.47 27.62
C ASP A 371 27.69 -19.63 28.21
N ARG A 372 27.29 -20.87 28.48
CA ARG A 372 25.95 -21.23 28.96
C ARG A 372 26.05 -21.98 30.27
N ALA A 373 25.28 -21.51 31.25
CA ALA A 373 25.32 -22.02 32.62
C ALA A 373 24.91 -23.50 32.74
N SER A 374 23.95 -23.99 31.93
CA SER A 374 23.45 -25.37 32.07
C SER A 374 24.10 -26.35 31.09
N PRO A 375 24.51 -27.55 31.53
CA PRO A 375 25.03 -28.61 30.66
C PRO A 375 24.05 -29.03 29.56
N SER A 376 22.74 -29.08 29.88
CA SER A 376 21.70 -29.43 28.90
C SER A 376 21.58 -28.41 27.78
N GLN A 377 21.67 -27.10 28.07
CA GLN A 377 21.68 -26.07 27.03
C GLN A 377 22.98 -26.09 26.21
N ARG A 378 24.13 -26.33 26.85
CA ARG A 378 25.40 -26.50 26.13
C ARG A 378 25.29 -27.67 25.15
N PHE A 379 24.82 -28.82 25.62
CA PHE A 379 24.58 -30.00 24.78
C PHE A 379 23.66 -29.71 23.60
N ALA A 380 22.49 -29.11 23.86
CA ALA A 380 21.51 -28.77 22.82
C ALA A 380 22.14 -27.86 21.75
N THR A 381 22.91 -26.84 22.13
CA THR A 381 23.56 -25.96 21.15
C THR A 381 24.68 -26.62 20.35
N GLN A 382 25.44 -27.54 20.94
CA GLN A 382 26.45 -28.29 20.20
C GLN A 382 25.80 -29.18 19.14
N ILE A 383 24.65 -29.81 19.46
CA ILE A 383 23.85 -30.58 18.50
C ILE A 383 23.30 -29.69 17.39
N ILE A 384 22.67 -28.56 17.74
CA ILE A 384 22.11 -27.62 16.75
C ILE A 384 23.19 -27.09 15.80
N ASP A 385 24.42 -26.86 16.27
CA ASP A 385 25.54 -26.48 15.41
C ASP A 385 26.19 -27.67 14.67
N GLY A 386 25.76 -28.91 14.90
CA GLY A 386 26.32 -30.11 14.27
C GLY A 386 27.68 -30.54 14.82
N ARG A 387 28.08 -30.05 16.00
CA ARG A 387 29.34 -30.39 16.69
C ARG A 387 29.18 -31.68 17.51
N TRP A 388 28.90 -32.79 16.82
CA TRP A 388 28.61 -34.09 17.45
C TRP A 388 29.71 -34.58 18.40
N ALA A 389 30.99 -34.43 18.02
CA ALA A 389 32.11 -34.84 18.88
C ALA A 389 32.14 -34.05 20.20
N ALA A 390 31.90 -32.74 20.16
CA ALA A 390 31.83 -31.90 21.35
C ALA A 390 30.59 -32.21 22.20
N ALA A 391 29.44 -32.49 21.57
CA ALA A 391 28.22 -32.91 22.27
C ALA A 391 28.40 -34.25 23.00
N ILE A 392 29.03 -35.23 22.35
CA ILE A 392 29.33 -36.55 22.95
C ILE A 392 30.30 -36.40 24.12
N ALA A 393 31.39 -35.64 23.95
CA ALA A 393 32.36 -35.41 25.02
C ALA A 393 31.71 -34.75 26.25
N LEU A 394 30.83 -33.77 26.04
CA LEU A 394 30.08 -33.13 27.12
C LEU A 394 29.14 -34.11 27.83
N LEU A 395 28.43 -34.96 27.09
CA LEU A 395 27.55 -35.97 27.68
C LEU A 395 28.35 -36.97 28.52
N GLN A 396 29.50 -37.42 28.02
CA GLN A 396 30.38 -38.34 28.73
C GLN A 396 30.90 -37.74 30.04
N SER A 397 31.32 -36.47 30.05
CA SER A 397 31.77 -35.82 31.30
C SER A 397 30.64 -35.70 32.31
N THR A 398 29.43 -35.32 31.87
CA THR A 398 28.26 -35.20 32.78
C THR A 398 27.72 -36.51 33.32
N LEU A 399 28.07 -37.65 32.71
CA LEU A 399 27.68 -38.98 33.19
C LEU A 399 28.73 -39.59 34.15
N GLN A 400 29.92 -38.99 34.21
CA GLN A 400 30.99 -39.39 35.12
C GLN A 400 30.97 -38.63 36.45
N ASP A 401 30.36 -37.44 36.45
CA ASP A 401 29.97 -36.67 37.64
C ASP A 401 28.62 -37.17 38.20
#